data_AF-A0A6M0T4T1-F1
#
_entry.id   AF-A0A6M0T4T1-F1
#
_cell.length_a   1.000
_cell.length_b   1.000
_cell.length_c   1.000
_cell.angle_alpha   90.00
_cell.angle_beta   90.00
_cell.angle_gamma   90.00
#
_symmetry.space_group_name_H-M   'P 1'
#
loop_
_entity.id
_entity.type
_entity.pdbx_description
1 polymer ?
#
loop_
_entity_poly.entity_id
_entity_poly.type
_entity_poly.pdbx_seq_one_letter_code
_entity_poly.pdbx_strand_id
1 'polypeptide(L)'
;MVKSMTGFGRGFLEQCKKSFTVEMKSVNHRYCDINIRMPKAFMALEERMRTVIQEKVHRGKIDVYITVNTYDKDDVELIYNETLSDNYYECLKKISERYDVKNDISVSLIGRFPEVITVKQKEEDLEEVWKSLNVPLKEAVDALVSMREREGSKLYKDINIKCAEIKKMVDRIEEKAPKVVSEYNKKIHERVSELLSQSEIDENRIAMEVALFVDKSSVDEEIVRLNSHINQILETLNLKEPVGRKLDFIVQEMNREANTIASKSTDLEVVNLVLNIKNYIEKIREQIQNIE
;
A
#
# COMPACT_ATOMS: atom_id res chain seq x y z
N MET A 1 -0.09 -13.23 -10.73
CA MET A 1 -0.01 -11.86 -11.28
C MET A 1 0.06 -10.93 -10.11
N VAL A 2 1.09 -10.11 -10.08
CA VAL A 2 1.39 -9.19 -8.99
C VAL A 2 0.26 -8.18 -8.82
N LYS A 3 -0.14 -7.89 -7.58
CA LYS A 3 -1.15 -6.85 -7.29
C LYS A 3 -0.47 -5.65 -6.64
N SER A 4 -0.94 -4.45 -6.96
CA SER A 4 -0.55 -3.25 -6.23
C SER A 4 -1.28 -3.20 -4.88
N MET A 5 -0.65 -2.62 -3.86
CA MET A 5 -1.31 -2.30 -2.59
C MET A 5 -2.11 -0.99 -2.64
N THR A 6 -1.87 -0.13 -3.62
CA THR A 6 -2.61 1.13 -3.81
C THR A 6 -3.81 0.95 -4.73
N GLY A 7 -4.91 1.61 -4.41
CA GLY A 7 -6.11 1.52 -5.23
C GLY A 7 -7.26 2.36 -4.70
N PHE A 8 -8.22 2.59 -5.59
CA PHE A 8 -9.48 3.26 -5.29
C PHE A 8 -10.64 2.44 -5.85
N GLY A 9 -11.72 2.37 -5.10
CA GLY A 9 -12.97 1.76 -5.51
C GLY A 9 -14.14 2.64 -5.11
N ARG A 10 -15.15 2.73 -5.96
CA ARG A 10 -16.39 3.43 -5.66
C ARG A 10 -17.57 2.59 -6.13
N GLY A 11 -18.56 2.45 -5.28
CA GLY A 11 -19.85 1.87 -5.59
C GLY A 11 -20.95 2.86 -5.24
N PHE A 12 -22.02 2.84 -6.02
CA PHE A 12 -23.15 3.74 -5.83
C PHE A 12 -24.44 3.00 -6.10
N LEU A 13 -25.38 3.12 -5.17
CA LEU A 13 -26.72 2.61 -5.35
C LEU A 13 -27.72 3.68 -4.94
N GLU A 14 -28.67 3.95 -5.82
CA GLU A 14 -29.82 4.80 -5.53
C GLU A 14 -31.09 3.94 -5.56
N GLN A 15 -31.82 3.96 -4.46
CA GLN A 15 -33.15 3.40 -4.33
C GLN A 15 -34.12 4.54 -4.01
N CYS A 16 -35.40 4.39 -4.37
CA CYS A 16 -36.40 5.47 -4.37
C CYS A 16 -36.43 6.36 -3.11
N LYS A 17 -36.00 5.86 -1.95
CA LYS A 17 -36.00 6.59 -0.67
C LYS A 17 -34.60 6.89 -0.11
N LYS A 18 -33.54 6.25 -0.62
CA LYS A 18 -32.17 6.31 -0.07
C LYS A 18 -31.11 6.13 -1.15
N SER A 19 -30.00 6.87 -1.03
CA SER A 19 -28.78 6.60 -1.79
C SER A 19 -27.66 6.14 -0.87
N PHE A 20 -26.91 5.12 -1.31
CA PHE A 20 -25.71 4.61 -0.68
C PHE A 20 -24.51 4.88 -1.58
N THR A 21 -23.52 5.60 -1.06
CA THR A 21 -22.22 5.76 -1.71
C THR A 21 -21.17 5.10 -0.84
N VAL A 22 -20.42 4.15 -1.43
CA VAL A 22 -19.29 3.50 -0.79
C VAL A 22 -18.03 3.89 -1.55
N GLU A 23 -17.09 4.51 -0.85
CA GLU A 23 -15.76 4.83 -1.38
C GLU A 23 -14.70 4.09 -0.59
N MET A 24 -13.75 3.47 -1.29
CA MET A 24 -12.66 2.71 -0.70
C MET A 24 -11.34 3.27 -1.21
N LYS A 25 -10.44 3.58 -0.29
CA LYS A 25 -9.05 3.97 -0.59
C LYS A 25 -8.12 2.97 0.06
N SER A 26 -7.16 2.46 -0.70
CA SER A 26 -6.15 1.57 -0.17
C SER A 26 -4.75 2.12 -0.32
N VAL A 27 -3.95 1.96 0.73
CA VAL A 27 -2.54 2.34 0.80
C VAL A 27 -1.69 1.20 1.31
N ASN A 28 -0.38 1.29 1.05
CA ASN A 28 0.60 0.32 1.52
C ASN A 28 0.61 0.24 3.05
N HIS A 29 0.43 -0.98 3.57
CA HIS A 29 0.54 -1.27 4.98
C HIS A 29 0.96 -2.73 5.18
N ARG A 30 1.66 -3.02 6.29
CA ARG A 30 2.21 -4.35 6.57
C ARG A 30 1.12 -5.41 6.77
N TYR A 31 -0.02 -5.02 7.34
CA TYR A 31 -1.17 -5.88 7.65
C TYR A 31 -2.43 -5.36 6.95
N CYS A 32 -3.45 -6.22 6.83
CA CYS A 32 -4.79 -5.79 6.44
C CYS A 32 -5.43 -5.01 7.59
N ASP A 33 -5.48 -3.69 7.44
CA ASP A 33 -6.10 -2.78 8.42
C ASP A 33 -7.30 -2.09 7.76
N ILE A 34 -8.51 -2.39 8.23
CA ILE A 34 -9.76 -1.93 7.61
C ILE A 34 -10.41 -0.90 8.54
N ASN A 35 -10.41 0.35 8.12
CA ASN A 35 -11.03 1.46 8.82
C ASN A 35 -12.33 1.86 8.12
N ILE A 36 -13.47 1.55 8.75
CA ILE A 36 -14.78 1.86 8.19
C ILE A 36 -15.33 3.11 8.87
N ARG A 37 -15.65 4.13 8.08
CA ARG A 37 -16.31 5.36 8.51
C ARG A 37 -17.72 5.40 7.96
N MET A 38 -18.70 5.37 8.86
CA MET A 38 -20.12 5.34 8.53
C MET A 38 -20.95 6.03 9.62
N PRO A 39 -22.22 6.38 9.33
CA PRO A 39 -23.16 6.88 10.33
C PRO A 39 -23.35 5.90 11.50
N LYS A 40 -23.51 6.42 12.73
CA LYS A 40 -23.63 5.62 13.96
C LYS A 40 -24.77 4.59 13.92
N ALA A 41 -25.85 4.89 13.23
CA ALA A 41 -27.01 4.01 13.06
C ALA A 41 -26.65 2.64 12.45
N PHE A 42 -25.57 2.57 11.66
CA PHE A 42 -25.18 1.37 10.91
C PHE A 42 -23.94 0.65 11.48
N MET A 43 -23.42 1.07 12.64
CA MET A 43 -22.22 0.47 13.25
C MET A 43 -22.35 -1.05 13.47
N ALA A 44 -23.56 -1.56 13.71
CA ALA A 44 -23.81 -3.00 13.85
C ALA A 44 -23.46 -3.82 12.58
N LEU A 45 -23.40 -3.17 11.40
CA LEU A 45 -23.04 -3.81 10.13
C LEU A 45 -21.52 -3.85 9.88
N GLU A 46 -20.71 -3.24 10.74
CA GLU A 46 -19.25 -3.11 10.55
C GLU A 46 -18.58 -4.46 10.33
N GLU A 47 -18.88 -5.43 11.19
CA GLU A 47 -18.21 -6.73 11.17
C GLU A 47 -18.57 -7.52 9.91
N ARG A 48 -19.83 -7.45 9.47
CA ARG A 48 -20.27 -8.07 8.20
C ARG A 48 -19.53 -7.46 6.99
N MET A 49 -19.36 -6.13 6.98
CA MET A 49 -18.60 -5.46 5.92
C MET A 49 -17.12 -5.86 5.92
N ARG A 50 -16.52 -5.93 7.12
CA ARG A 50 -15.13 -6.36 7.28
C ARG A 50 -14.91 -7.75 6.69
N THR A 51 -15.81 -8.71 6.95
CA THR A 51 -15.75 -10.06 6.37
C THR A 51 -15.75 -10.01 4.83
N VAL A 52 -16.69 -9.27 4.22
CA VAL A 52 -16.78 -9.16 2.75
C VAL A 52 -15.52 -8.56 2.12
N ILE A 53 -14.89 -7.58 2.79
CA ILE A 53 -13.65 -6.98 2.30
C ILE A 53 -12.47 -7.95 2.43
N GLN A 54 -12.37 -8.67 3.56
CA GLN A 54 -11.30 -9.62 3.84
C GLN A 54 -11.30 -10.86 2.93
N GLU A 55 -12.44 -11.21 2.34
CA GLU A 55 -12.52 -12.27 1.32
C GLU A 55 -11.70 -11.96 0.06
N LYS A 56 -11.53 -10.68 -0.27
CA LYS A 56 -10.86 -10.23 -1.51
C LYS A 56 -9.55 -9.49 -1.28
N VAL A 57 -9.33 -8.93 -0.08
CA VAL A 57 -8.12 -8.16 0.23
C VAL A 57 -7.45 -8.68 1.51
N HIS A 58 -6.19 -9.11 1.37
CA HIS A 58 -5.42 -9.70 2.46
C HIS A 58 -4.32 -8.79 3.01
N ARG A 59 -4.00 -7.69 2.32
CA ARG A 59 -2.96 -6.74 2.76
C ARG A 59 -3.25 -5.30 2.35
N GLY A 60 -2.74 -4.37 3.18
CA GLY A 60 -2.86 -2.93 2.99
C GLY A 60 -3.81 -2.30 4.00
N LYS A 61 -3.71 -0.99 4.16
CA LYS A 61 -4.68 -0.21 4.93
C LYS A 61 -5.78 0.23 3.99
N ILE A 62 -7.03 -0.03 4.36
CA ILE A 62 -8.22 0.28 3.57
C ILE A 62 -9.09 1.21 4.39
N ASP A 63 -9.23 2.45 3.92
CA ASP A 63 -10.19 3.40 4.46
C ASP A 63 -11.47 3.32 3.62
N VAL A 64 -12.57 2.92 4.27
CA VAL A 64 -13.90 2.81 3.68
C VAL A 64 -14.76 3.95 4.18
N TYR A 65 -15.31 4.73 3.28
CA TYR A 65 -16.20 5.84 3.57
C TYR A 65 -17.59 5.49 3.04
N ILE A 66 -18.57 5.44 3.93
CA ILE A 66 -19.95 5.13 3.60
C ILE A 66 -20.79 6.36 3.88
N THR A 67 -21.41 6.88 2.82
CA THR A 67 -22.35 7.99 2.91
C THR A 67 -23.73 7.46 2.57
N VAL A 68 -24.68 7.67 3.49
CA VAL A 68 -26.09 7.32 3.32
C VAL A 68 -26.88 8.62 3.31
N ASN A 69 -27.60 8.88 2.22
CA ASN A 69 -28.55 9.98 2.16
C ASN A 69 -29.95 9.40 2.14
N THR A 70 -30.80 9.85 3.05
CA THR A 70 -32.23 9.53 3.06
C THR A 70 -33.00 10.72 2.48
N TYR A 71 -33.85 10.44 1.50
CA TYR A 71 -34.68 11.44 0.82
C TYR A 71 -36.12 11.47 1.35
N ASP A 72 -36.47 10.52 2.21
CA ASP A 72 -37.79 10.43 2.81
C ASP A 72 -37.92 11.37 4.02
N LYS A 73 -38.98 12.18 4.06
CA LYS A 73 -39.28 13.09 5.18
C LYS A 73 -40.13 12.42 6.27
N ASP A 74 -40.62 11.21 6.01
CA ASP A 74 -41.48 10.42 6.91
C ASP A 74 -40.67 9.53 7.89
N ASP A 75 -39.37 9.78 8.05
CA ASP A 75 -38.46 9.00 8.91
C ASP A 75 -38.63 9.28 10.42
N VAL A 76 -39.70 9.97 10.77
CA VAL A 76 -39.89 10.58 12.07
C VAL A 76 -41.26 10.20 12.62
N GLU A 77 -41.26 9.52 13.76
CA GLU A 77 -42.44 9.12 14.51
C GLU A 77 -42.65 10.08 15.69
N LEU A 78 -43.86 10.63 15.80
CA LEU A 78 -44.26 11.38 16.98
C LEU A 78 -44.72 10.42 18.05
N ILE A 79 -43.98 10.35 19.15
CA ILE A 79 -44.33 9.54 20.31
C ILE A 79 -44.93 10.46 21.36
N TYR A 80 -46.20 10.19 21.67
CA TYR A 80 -46.91 10.83 22.77
C TYR A 80 -46.68 10.04 24.06
N ASN A 81 -46.14 10.70 25.08
CA ASN A 81 -45.95 10.10 26.40
C ASN A 81 -47.18 10.40 27.29
N GLU A 82 -48.16 9.50 27.23
CA GLU A 82 -49.41 9.58 27.99
C GLU A 82 -49.17 9.78 29.49
N THR A 83 -48.32 8.95 30.10
CA THR A 83 -48.04 8.99 31.53
C THR A 83 -47.44 10.32 31.98
N LEU A 84 -46.52 10.88 31.19
CA LEU A 84 -45.90 12.17 31.52
C LEU A 84 -46.89 13.33 31.34
N SER A 85 -47.70 13.26 30.29
CA SER A 85 -48.80 14.20 30.04
C SER A 85 -49.78 14.27 31.21
N ASP A 86 -50.21 13.10 31.71
CA ASP A 86 -51.12 12.99 32.86
C ASP A 86 -50.50 13.57 34.14
N ASN A 87 -49.21 13.31 34.38
CA ASN A 87 -48.48 13.86 35.51
C ASN A 87 -48.39 15.39 35.46
N TYR A 88 -48.16 15.97 34.27
CA TYR A 88 -48.16 17.43 34.08
C TYR A 88 -49.56 18.01 34.33
N TYR A 89 -50.60 17.36 33.81
CA TYR A 89 -51.99 17.77 34.01
C TYR A 89 -52.36 17.82 35.50
N GLU A 90 -52.08 16.75 36.25
CA GLU A 90 -52.38 16.67 37.69
C GLU A 90 -51.59 17.69 38.51
N CYS A 91 -50.33 17.97 38.15
CA CYS A 91 -49.53 19.02 38.80
C CYS A 91 -50.15 20.41 38.62
N LEU A 92 -50.55 20.77 37.40
CA LEU A 92 -51.14 22.08 37.11
C LEU A 92 -52.49 22.24 37.80
N LYS A 93 -53.30 21.17 37.84
CA LYS A 93 -54.57 21.15 38.56
C LYS A 93 -54.38 21.41 40.06
N LYS A 94 -53.41 20.74 40.70
CA LYS A 94 -53.08 20.97 42.12
C LYS A 94 -52.59 22.39 42.40
N ILE A 95 -51.85 23.00 41.48
CA ILE A 95 -51.38 24.39 41.60
C ILE A 95 -52.59 25.34 41.53
N SER A 96 -53.47 25.14 40.55
CA SER A 96 -54.70 25.94 40.41
C SER A 96 -55.55 25.89 41.68
N GLU A 97 -55.80 24.69 42.22
CA GLU A 97 -56.59 24.50 43.44
C GLU A 97 -55.92 25.08 44.69
N ARG A 98 -54.59 24.99 44.82
CA ARG A 98 -53.85 25.49 45.99
C ARG A 98 -53.76 27.01 46.03
N TYR A 99 -53.63 27.66 44.87
CA TYR A 99 -53.37 29.12 44.79
C TYR A 99 -54.58 29.91 44.26
N ASP A 100 -55.72 29.26 44.03
CA ASP A 100 -56.94 29.85 43.46
C ASP A 100 -56.68 30.62 42.15
N VAL A 101 -55.78 30.08 41.33
CA VAL A 101 -55.44 30.66 40.02
C VAL A 101 -56.24 29.98 38.93
N LYS A 102 -56.64 30.74 37.90
CA LYS A 102 -57.42 30.25 36.77
C LYS A 102 -56.73 29.04 36.11
N ASN A 103 -57.46 27.94 35.98
CA ASN A 103 -57.01 26.77 35.23
C ASN A 103 -57.26 26.97 33.73
N ASP A 104 -56.20 27.25 32.97
CA ASP A 104 -56.23 27.48 31.52
C ASP A 104 -55.47 26.40 30.72
N ILE A 105 -55.42 25.17 31.27
CA ILE A 105 -54.78 24.03 30.60
C ILE A 105 -55.39 23.81 29.21
N SER A 106 -54.54 23.90 28.19
CA SER A 106 -54.89 23.64 26.80
C SER A 106 -54.03 22.53 26.22
N VAL A 107 -54.52 21.86 25.16
CA VAL A 107 -53.74 20.86 24.41
C VAL A 107 -52.40 21.44 23.94
N SER A 108 -52.39 22.72 23.54
CA SER A 108 -51.19 23.44 23.13
C SER A 108 -50.19 23.65 24.26
N LEU A 109 -50.66 23.82 25.50
CA LEU A 109 -49.80 23.95 26.68
C LEU A 109 -49.17 22.59 27.03
N ILE A 110 -49.98 21.53 27.07
CA ILE A 110 -49.53 20.18 27.38
C ILE A 110 -48.53 19.67 26.34
N GLY A 111 -48.83 19.84 25.06
CA GLY A 111 -47.93 19.42 23.97
C GLY A 111 -46.60 20.18 23.89
N ARG A 112 -46.46 21.30 24.62
CA ARG A 112 -45.20 22.06 24.73
C ARG A 112 -44.34 21.63 25.91
N PHE A 113 -44.86 20.84 26.85
CA PHE A 113 -44.05 20.39 27.97
C PHE A 113 -42.93 19.47 27.48
N PRO A 114 -41.73 19.57 28.08
CA PRO A 114 -40.62 18.70 27.73
C PRO A 114 -41.05 17.23 27.75
N GLU A 115 -40.62 16.48 26.73
CA GLU A 115 -40.80 15.03 26.62
C GLU A 115 -42.25 14.51 26.50
N VAL A 116 -43.27 15.39 26.44
CA VAL A 116 -44.67 14.97 26.24
C VAL A 116 -44.94 14.53 24.80
N ILE A 117 -44.43 15.29 23.83
CA ILE A 117 -44.42 14.90 22.42
C ILE A 117 -42.96 14.84 22.01
N THR A 118 -42.46 13.62 21.77
CA THR A 118 -41.09 13.41 21.33
C THR A 118 -41.06 12.99 19.87
N VAL A 119 -40.05 13.49 19.19
CA VAL A 119 -39.79 13.22 17.78
C VAL A 119 -38.73 12.13 17.76
N LYS A 120 -39.10 10.87 17.51
CA LYS A 120 -38.14 9.76 17.37
C LYS A 120 -37.93 9.43 15.90
N GLN A 121 -36.69 9.12 15.53
CA GLN A 121 -36.44 8.49 14.24
C GLN A 121 -36.95 7.05 14.28
N LYS A 122 -37.62 6.63 13.22
CA LYS A 122 -38.12 5.26 13.09
C LYS A 122 -36.93 4.30 13.08
N GLU A 123 -36.99 3.21 13.85
CA GLU A 123 -35.93 2.20 13.82
C GLU A 123 -35.93 1.52 12.44
N GLU A 124 -34.79 1.61 11.75
CA GLU A 124 -34.62 0.97 10.45
C GLU A 124 -34.34 -0.52 10.61
N ASP A 125 -34.91 -1.34 9.71
CA ASP A 125 -34.53 -2.74 9.61
C ASP A 125 -33.11 -2.86 9.02
N LEU A 126 -32.16 -3.19 9.91
CA LEU A 126 -30.76 -3.36 9.54
C LEU A 126 -30.53 -4.46 8.49
N GLU A 127 -31.41 -5.47 8.39
CA GLU A 127 -31.32 -6.52 7.36
C GLU A 127 -31.64 -5.97 5.96
N GLU A 128 -32.67 -5.11 5.86
CA GLU A 128 -33.04 -4.47 4.60
C GLU A 128 -31.97 -3.47 4.16
N VAL A 129 -31.45 -2.67 5.11
CA VAL A 129 -30.32 -1.76 4.85
C VAL A 129 -29.09 -2.54 4.40
N TRP A 130 -28.78 -3.66 5.04
CA TRP A 130 -27.65 -4.50 4.67
C TRP A 130 -27.75 -5.02 3.23
N LYS A 131 -28.92 -5.51 2.81
CA LYS A 131 -29.13 -6.00 1.44
C LYS A 131 -28.83 -4.91 0.41
N SER A 132 -29.26 -3.68 0.69
CA SER A 132 -29.06 -2.54 -0.20
C SER A 132 -27.62 -2.02 -0.15
N LEU A 133 -26.96 -1.98 1.01
CA LEU A 133 -25.58 -1.53 1.17
C LEU A 133 -24.54 -2.53 0.63
N ASN A 134 -24.84 -3.83 0.68
CA ASN A 134 -23.93 -4.88 0.22
C ASN A 134 -23.66 -4.81 -1.30
N VAL A 135 -24.59 -4.28 -2.09
CA VAL A 135 -24.43 -4.11 -3.54
C VAL A 135 -23.32 -3.09 -3.87
N PRO A 136 -23.41 -1.80 -3.47
CA PRO A 136 -22.35 -0.82 -3.72
C PRO A 136 -21.06 -1.16 -2.97
N LEU A 137 -21.12 -1.88 -1.84
CA LEU A 137 -19.92 -2.39 -1.18
C LEU A 137 -19.15 -3.37 -2.08
N LYS A 138 -19.84 -4.37 -2.65
CA LYS A 138 -19.20 -5.33 -3.55
C LYS A 138 -18.64 -4.66 -4.81
N GLU A 139 -19.39 -3.72 -5.39
CA GLU A 139 -18.92 -2.92 -6.52
C GLU A 139 -17.65 -2.13 -6.18
N ALA A 140 -17.61 -1.49 -5.01
CA ALA A 140 -16.43 -0.75 -4.56
C ALA A 140 -15.23 -1.69 -4.35
N VAL A 141 -15.43 -2.88 -3.77
CA VAL A 141 -14.37 -3.89 -3.59
C VAL A 141 -13.87 -4.38 -4.95
N ASP A 142 -14.75 -4.69 -5.90
CA ASP A 142 -14.37 -5.16 -7.23
C ASP A 142 -13.62 -4.09 -8.04
N ALA A 143 -14.07 -2.83 -7.96
CA ALA A 143 -13.36 -1.71 -8.54
C ALA A 143 -11.96 -1.53 -7.94
N LEU A 144 -11.83 -1.68 -6.61
CA LEU A 144 -10.55 -1.61 -5.89
C LEU A 144 -9.59 -2.72 -6.37
N VAL A 145 -10.06 -3.96 -6.42
CA VAL A 145 -9.24 -5.12 -6.87
C VAL A 145 -8.81 -4.94 -8.32
N SER A 146 -9.72 -4.52 -9.20
CA SER A 146 -9.41 -4.25 -10.62
C SER A 146 -8.37 -3.14 -10.78
N MET A 147 -8.44 -2.09 -9.97
CA MET A 147 -7.44 -1.02 -9.99
C MET A 147 -6.07 -1.52 -9.51
N ARG A 148 -6.03 -2.30 -8.42
CA ARG A 148 -4.81 -2.93 -7.91
C ARG A 148 -4.15 -3.87 -8.92
N GLU A 149 -4.94 -4.64 -9.67
CA GLU A 149 -4.43 -5.53 -10.73
C GLU A 149 -3.87 -4.77 -11.93
N ARG A 150 -4.53 -3.69 -12.34
CA ARG A 150 -4.04 -2.80 -13.42
C ARG A 150 -2.73 -2.13 -13.03
N GLU A 151 -2.63 -1.63 -11.80
CA GLU A 151 -1.40 -1.02 -11.30
C GLU A 151 -0.29 -2.06 -11.11
N GLY A 152 -0.61 -3.23 -10.53
CA GLY A 152 0.35 -4.34 -10.40
C GLY A 152 0.92 -4.80 -11.75
N SER A 153 0.09 -4.82 -12.81
CA SER A 153 0.54 -5.11 -14.17
C SER A 153 1.50 -4.06 -14.74
N LYS A 154 1.31 -2.77 -14.39
CA LYS A 154 2.24 -1.70 -14.77
C LYS A 154 3.56 -1.83 -14.04
N LEU A 155 3.52 -2.07 -12.72
CA LEU A 155 4.72 -2.31 -11.90
C LEU A 155 5.51 -3.53 -12.40
N TYR A 156 4.82 -4.62 -12.73
CA TYR A 156 5.44 -5.82 -13.32
C TYR A 156 6.23 -5.48 -14.59
N LYS A 157 5.62 -4.76 -15.54
CA LYS A 157 6.29 -4.38 -16.80
C LYS A 157 7.49 -3.48 -16.53
N ASP A 158 7.33 -2.51 -15.63
CA ASP A 158 8.37 -1.53 -15.34
C ASP A 158 9.57 -2.16 -14.60
N ILE A 159 9.35 -3.10 -13.69
CA ILE A 159 10.44 -3.87 -13.06
C ILE A 159 11.17 -4.71 -14.10
N ASN A 160 10.45 -5.38 -15.01
CA ASN A 160 11.09 -6.15 -16.09
C ASN A 160 12.01 -5.29 -16.98
N ILE A 161 11.57 -4.07 -17.33
CA ILE A 161 12.38 -3.12 -18.10
C ILE A 161 13.65 -2.76 -17.31
N LYS A 162 13.54 -2.44 -16.03
CA LYS A 162 14.71 -2.10 -15.19
C LYS A 162 15.66 -3.29 -15.04
N CYS A 163 15.16 -4.50 -14.84
CA CYS A 163 15.97 -5.71 -14.80
C CYS A 163 16.75 -5.92 -16.11
N ALA A 164 16.12 -5.67 -17.26
CA ALA A 164 16.79 -5.74 -18.56
C ALA A 164 17.89 -4.67 -18.72
N GLU A 165 17.64 -3.45 -18.26
CA GLU A 165 18.66 -2.39 -18.27
C GLU A 165 19.84 -2.69 -17.34
N ILE A 166 19.58 -3.20 -16.13
CA ILE A 166 20.63 -3.68 -15.22
C ILE A 166 21.44 -4.77 -15.91
N LYS A 167 20.78 -5.77 -16.52
CA LYS A 167 21.47 -6.89 -17.19
C LYS A 167 22.41 -6.40 -18.29
N LYS A 168 21.97 -5.48 -19.16
CA LYS A 168 22.84 -4.87 -20.19
C LYS A 168 24.08 -4.21 -19.60
N MET A 169 23.96 -3.58 -18.43
CA MET A 169 25.10 -2.96 -17.75
C MET A 169 26.04 -4.01 -17.15
N VAL A 170 25.49 -5.08 -16.58
CA VAL A 170 26.26 -6.22 -16.06
C VAL A 170 27.04 -6.90 -17.18
N ASP A 171 26.41 -7.17 -18.32
CA ASP A 171 27.05 -7.79 -19.49
C ASP A 171 28.24 -6.93 -19.99
N ARG A 172 28.10 -5.59 -19.99
CA ARG A 172 29.20 -4.67 -20.32
C ARG A 172 30.35 -4.70 -19.32
N ILE A 173 30.05 -4.87 -18.04
CA ILE A 173 31.08 -5.02 -17.00
C ILE A 173 31.83 -6.33 -17.21
N GLU A 174 31.11 -7.42 -17.49
CA GLU A 174 31.68 -8.75 -17.76
C GLU A 174 32.62 -8.73 -18.99
N GLU A 175 32.23 -8.07 -20.08
CA GLU A 175 33.08 -7.90 -21.26
C GLU A 175 34.35 -7.06 -21.00
N LYS A 176 34.30 -6.16 -20.01
CA LYS A 176 35.39 -5.25 -19.70
C LYS A 176 36.34 -5.79 -18.64
N ALA A 177 35.88 -6.64 -17.72
CA ALA A 177 36.69 -7.17 -16.62
C ALA A 177 38.03 -7.78 -17.09
N PRO A 178 38.11 -8.61 -18.15
CA PRO A 178 39.39 -9.14 -18.63
C PRO A 178 40.33 -8.06 -19.19
N LYS A 179 39.78 -7.00 -19.78
CA LYS A 179 40.57 -5.91 -20.39
C LYS A 179 41.25 -5.06 -19.32
N VAL A 180 40.56 -4.80 -18.21
CA VAL A 180 41.11 -4.06 -17.06
C VAL A 180 42.35 -4.77 -16.49
N VAL A 181 42.30 -6.10 -16.38
CA VAL A 181 43.44 -6.91 -15.93
C VAL A 181 44.61 -6.80 -16.90
N SER A 182 44.36 -6.86 -18.21
CA SER A 182 45.39 -6.72 -19.24
C SER A 182 46.03 -5.33 -19.26
N GLU A 183 45.23 -4.27 -19.15
CA GLU A 183 45.71 -2.88 -19.10
C GLU A 183 46.52 -2.61 -17.84
N TYR A 184 46.09 -3.14 -16.69
CA TYR A 184 46.84 -3.01 -15.44
C TYR A 184 48.20 -3.72 -15.51
N ASN A 185 48.23 -4.93 -16.07
CA ASN A 185 49.46 -5.68 -16.34
C ASN A 185 50.45 -4.84 -17.16
N LYS A 186 49.98 -4.27 -18.27
CA LYS A 186 50.81 -3.43 -19.14
C LYS A 186 51.36 -2.21 -18.40
N LYS A 187 50.52 -1.53 -17.61
CA LYS A 187 50.89 -0.33 -16.85
C LYS A 187 51.91 -0.61 -15.75
N ILE A 188 51.79 -1.74 -15.05
CA ILE A 188 52.80 -2.19 -14.09
C ILE A 188 54.11 -2.48 -14.82
N HIS A 189 54.05 -3.18 -15.94
CA HIS A 189 55.24 -3.53 -16.71
C HIS A 189 55.98 -2.27 -17.21
N GLU A 190 55.26 -1.28 -17.77
CA GLU A 190 55.84 0.00 -18.21
C GLU A 190 56.50 0.74 -17.03
N ARG A 191 55.80 0.84 -15.89
CA ARG A 191 56.31 1.55 -14.71
C ARG A 191 57.53 0.88 -14.09
N VAL A 192 57.57 -0.45 -14.07
CA VAL A 192 58.72 -1.22 -13.59
C VAL A 192 59.89 -1.09 -14.55
N SER A 193 59.66 -1.14 -15.87
CA SER A 193 60.69 -0.93 -16.89
C SER A 193 61.28 0.49 -16.86
N GLU A 194 60.48 1.52 -16.59
CA GLU A 194 60.97 2.89 -16.40
C GLU A 194 61.88 3.01 -15.16
N LEU A 195 61.48 2.41 -14.03
CA LEU A 195 62.22 2.46 -12.77
C LEU A 195 63.51 1.63 -12.77
N LEU A 196 63.56 0.55 -13.57
CA LEU A 196 64.68 -0.39 -13.65
C LEU A 196 65.56 -0.17 -14.87
N SER A 197 65.64 1.06 -15.41
CA SER A 197 66.36 1.39 -16.64
C SER A 197 67.88 1.05 -16.64
N GLN A 198 68.43 0.42 -15.58
CA GLN A 198 69.78 -0.17 -15.50
C GLN A 198 69.89 -1.51 -14.73
N SER A 199 68.80 -2.19 -14.36
CA SER A 199 68.85 -3.44 -13.56
C SER A 199 67.93 -4.53 -14.07
N GLU A 200 68.29 -5.80 -13.87
CA GLU A 200 67.47 -6.96 -14.24
C GLU A 200 66.08 -6.89 -13.59
N ILE A 201 65.06 -7.12 -14.40
CA ILE A 201 63.66 -7.16 -13.98
C ILE A 201 63.39 -8.52 -13.32
N ASP A 202 62.99 -8.53 -12.06
CA ASP A 202 62.52 -9.74 -11.37
C ASP A 202 61.08 -10.04 -11.79
N GLU A 203 60.92 -10.87 -12.83
CA GLU A 203 59.62 -11.30 -13.36
C GLU A 203 58.74 -11.95 -12.28
N ASN A 204 59.31 -12.64 -11.29
CA ASN A 204 58.53 -13.28 -10.23
C ASN A 204 57.84 -12.26 -9.33
N ARG A 205 58.50 -11.13 -9.05
CA ARG A 205 57.91 -10.06 -8.23
C ARG A 205 56.79 -9.32 -8.96
N ILE A 206 56.93 -9.13 -10.28
CA ILE A 206 55.85 -8.60 -11.12
C ILE A 206 54.66 -9.56 -11.12
N ALA A 207 54.90 -10.85 -11.36
CA ALA A 207 53.84 -11.87 -11.37
C ALA A 207 53.08 -11.92 -10.03
N MET A 208 53.78 -11.77 -8.91
CA MET A 208 53.18 -11.74 -7.57
C MET A 208 52.32 -10.49 -7.32
N GLU A 209 52.77 -9.29 -7.72
CA GLU A 209 51.96 -8.06 -7.62
C GLU A 209 50.71 -8.12 -8.51
N VAL A 210 50.85 -8.68 -9.71
CA VAL A 210 49.73 -8.88 -10.62
C VAL A 210 48.73 -9.86 -10.03
N ALA A 211 49.18 -10.99 -9.45
CA ALA A 211 48.31 -11.94 -8.78
C ALA A 211 47.55 -11.30 -7.60
N LEU A 212 48.24 -10.52 -6.76
CA LEU A 212 47.61 -9.79 -5.65
C LEU A 212 46.58 -8.76 -6.13
N PHE A 213 46.84 -8.09 -7.25
CA PHE A 213 45.89 -7.16 -7.85
C PHE A 213 44.67 -7.88 -8.43
N VAL A 214 44.87 -9.01 -9.13
CA VAL A 214 43.79 -9.82 -9.68
C VAL A 214 42.87 -10.34 -8.57
N ASP A 215 43.44 -10.87 -7.49
CA ASP A 215 42.64 -11.34 -6.33
C ASP A 215 41.82 -10.21 -5.69
N LYS A 216 42.37 -8.99 -5.64
CA LYS A 216 41.67 -7.82 -5.07
C LYS A 216 40.67 -7.18 -6.04
N SER A 217 40.86 -7.34 -7.35
CA SER A 217 40.08 -6.64 -8.38
C SER A 217 39.12 -7.56 -9.14
N SER A 218 39.18 -8.88 -8.91
CA SER A 218 38.23 -9.83 -9.51
C SER A 218 36.84 -9.61 -8.95
N VAL A 219 35.91 -9.40 -9.88
CA VAL A 219 34.48 -9.15 -9.65
C VAL A 219 33.60 -10.23 -10.29
N ASP A 220 34.21 -11.32 -10.76
CA ASP A 220 33.52 -12.36 -11.54
C ASP A 220 32.44 -13.06 -10.70
N GLU A 221 32.72 -13.31 -9.43
CA GLU A 221 31.77 -13.93 -8.51
C GLU A 221 30.56 -13.01 -8.27
N GLU A 222 30.81 -11.72 -8.03
CA GLU A 222 29.75 -10.72 -7.84
C GLU A 222 28.88 -10.56 -9.09
N ILE A 223 29.47 -10.60 -10.29
CA ILE A 223 28.74 -10.56 -11.57
C ILE A 223 27.82 -11.77 -11.71
N VAL A 224 28.34 -12.98 -11.46
CA VAL A 224 27.54 -14.22 -11.53
C VAL A 224 26.39 -14.19 -10.52
N ARG A 225 26.65 -13.77 -9.28
CA ARG A 225 25.61 -13.64 -8.25
C ARG A 225 24.57 -12.59 -8.62
N LEU A 226 24.99 -11.42 -9.10
CA LEU A 226 24.08 -10.36 -9.52
C LEU A 226 23.16 -10.84 -10.66
N ASN A 227 23.70 -11.54 -11.66
CA ASN A 227 22.91 -12.17 -12.73
C ASN A 227 21.91 -13.22 -12.20
N SER A 228 22.33 -14.03 -11.23
CA SER A 228 21.44 -14.98 -10.55
C SER A 228 20.28 -14.27 -9.85
N HIS A 229 20.56 -13.19 -9.12
CA HIS A 229 19.53 -12.40 -8.45
C HIS A 229 18.56 -11.70 -9.41
N ILE A 230 19.04 -11.21 -10.56
CA ILE A 230 18.17 -10.65 -11.61
C ILE A 230 17.17 -11.72 -12.09
N ASN A 231 17.63 -12.95 -12.35
CA ASN A 231 16.76 -14.05 -12.75
C ASN A 231 15.76 -14.42 -11.64
N GLN A 232 16.20 -14.44 -10.38
CA GLN A 232 15.33 -14.69 -9.23
C GLN A 232 14.20 -13.65 -9.11
N ILE A 233 14.44 -12.37 -9.42
CA ILE A 233 13.38 -11.35 -9.48
C ILE A 233 12.36 -11.72 -10.56
N LEU A 234 12.82 -12.02 -11.78
CA LEU A 234 11.96 -12.34 -12.91
C LEU A 234 11.08 -13.56 -12.64
N GLU A 235 11.64 -14.61 -12.03
CA GLU A 235 10.90 -15.79 -11.61
C GLU A 235 9.89 -15.48 -10.50
N THR A 236 10.34 -14.73 -9.48
CA THR A 236 9.52 -14.40 -8.32
C THR A 236 8.29 -13.56 -8.71
N LEU A 237 8.43 -12.64 -9.67
CA LEU A 237 7.30 -11.83 -10.18
C LEU A 237 6.18 -12.67 -10.83
N ASN A 238 6.46 -13.90 -11.25
CA ASN A 238 5.47 -14.79 -11.88
C ASN A 238 4.73 -15.69 -10.88
N LEU A 239 5.11 -15.68 -9.61
CA LEU A 239 4.45 -16.47 -8.57
C LEU A 239 3.03 -15.95 -8.28
N LYS A 240 2.19 -16.82 -7.72
CA LYS A 240 0.80 -16.51 -7.31
C LYS A 240 0.66 -16.25 -5.82
N GLU A 241 1.75 -16.28 -5.08
CA GLU A 241 1.80 -16.01 -3.64
C GLU A 241 2.25 -14.56 -3.37
N PRO A 242 2.15 -14.06 -2.13
CA PRO A 242 2.66 -12.74 -1.79
C PRO A 242 4.19 -12.66 -1.93
N VAL A 243 4.67 -11.83 -2.86
CA VAL A 243 6.08 -11.83 -3.29
C VAL A 243 6.91 -10.67 -2.73
N GLY A 244 6.26 -9.64 -2.20
CA GLY A 244 6.94 -8.38 -1.82
C GLY A 244 8.13 -8.56 -0.85
N ARG A 245 8.02 -9.44 0.17
CA ARG A 245 9.15 -9.70 1.11
C ARG A 245 10.32 -10.43 0.45
N LYS A 246 10.02 -11.39 -0.42
CA LYS A 246 11.03 -12.17 -1.12
C LYS A 246 11.79 -11.27 -2.11
N LEU A 247 11.07 -10.41 -2.82
CA LEU A 247 11.65 -9.43 -3.72
C LEU A 247 12.53 -8.40 -2.98
N ASP A 248 12.11 -7.93 -1.80
CA ASP A 248 12.93 -7.00 -0.99
C ASP A 248 14.27 -7.62 -0.58
N PHE A 249 14.27 -8.90 -0.17
CA PHE A 249 15.50 -9.64 0.13
C PHE A 249 16.42 -9.75 -1.09
N ILE A 250 15.88 -10.13 -2.26
CA ILE A 250 16.68 -10.26 -3.48
C ILE A 250 17.31 -8.92 -3.87
N VAL A 251 16.56 -7.82 -3.76
CA VAL A 251 17.06 -6.46 -4.08
C VAL A 251 18.13 -6.00 -3.09
N GLN A 252 18.03 -6.38 -1.81
CA GLN A 252 19.09 -6.12 -0.83
C GLN A 252 20.39 -6.86 -1.20
N GLU A 253 20.30 -8.13 -1.58
CA GLU A 253 21.48 -8.90 -2.03
C GLU A 253 22.05 -8.33 -3.34
N MET A 254 21.22 -7.93 -4.31
CA MET A 254 21.71 -7.23 -5.52
C MET A 254 22.48 -5.96 -5.19
N ASN A 255 22.00 -5.15 -4.23
CA ASN A 255 22.71 -3.94 -3.80
C ASN A 255 24.03 -4.29 -3.13
N ARG A 256 24.08 -5.36 -2.33
CA ARG A 256 25.31 -5.87 -1.72
C ARG A 256 26.35 -6.24 -2.77
N GLU A 257 25.96 -7.01 -3.79
CA GLU A 257 26.88 -7.40 -4.87
C GLU A 257 27.35 -6.18 -5.67
N ALA A 258 26.45 -5.25 -6.02
CA ALA A 258 26.82 -4.01 -6.69
C ALA A 258 27.82 -3.16 -5.87
N ASN A 259 27.68 -3.09 -4.55
CA ASN A 259 28.64 -2.39 -3.69
C ASN A 259 30.01 -3.06 -3.69
N THR A 260 30.06 -4.38 -3.68
CA THR A 260 31.32 -5.12 -3.74
C THR A 260 32.03 -4.87 -5.07
N ILE A 261 31.32 -4.92 -6.21
CA ILE A 261 31.88 -4.59 -7.54
C ILE A 261 32.45 -3.18 -7.54
N ALA A 262 31.70 -2.18 -7.03
CA ALA A 262 32.17 -0.80 -6.97
C ALA A 262 33.46 -0.66 -6.14
N SER A 263 33.57 -1.38 -5.01
CA SER A 263 34.73 -1.30 -4.11
C SER A 263 35.99 -1.98 -4.66
N LYS A 264 35.82 -3.00 -5.50
CA LYS A 264 36.92 -3.75 -6.15
C LYS A 264 37.34 -3.17 -7.49
N SER A 265 36.50 -2.32 -8.11
CA SER A 265 36.74 -1.76 -9.44
C SER A 265 37.59 -0.50 -9.38
N THR A 266 38.66 -0.46 -10.19
CA THR A 266 39.51 0.72 -10.35
C THR A 266 39.25 1.48 -11.65
N ASP A 267 38.50 0.88 -12.58
CA ASP A 267 38.12 1.47 -13.86
C ASP A 267 36.89 2.40 -13.70
N LEU A 268 37.01 3.64 -14.17
CA LEU A 268 35.97 4.66 -14.03
C LEU A 268 34.67 4.31 -14.76
N GLU A 269 34.75 3.59 -15.89
CA GLU A 269 33.55 3.19 -16.63
C GLU A 269 32.78 2.12 -15.87
N VAL A 270 33.48 1.12 -15.32
CA VAL A 270 32.88 0.09 -14.46
C VAL A 270 32.21 0.74 -13.25
N VAL A 271 32.90 1.66 -12.57
CA VAL A 271 32.32 2.39 -11.42
C VAL A 271 31.05 3.15 -11.82
N ASN A 272 31.06 3.85 -12.96
CA ASN A 272 29.87 4.56 -13.46
C ASN A 272 28.71 3.62 -13.81
N LEU A 273 28.98 2.47 -14.43
CA LEU A 273 27.97 1.44 -14.71
C LEU A 273 27.36 0.91 -13.42
N VAL A 274 28.17 0.63 -12.41
CA VAL A 274 27.70 0.12 -11.11
C VAL A 274 26.86 1.17 -10.36
N LEU A 275 27.21 2.44 -10.42
CA LEU A 275 26.38 3.52 -9.85
C LEU A 275 25.00 3.59 -10.51
N ASN A 276 24.94 3.42 -11.84
CA ASN A 276 23.67 3.35 -12.56
C ASN A 276 22.87 2.09 -12.18
N ILE A 277 23.52 0.92 -12.06
CA ILE A 277 22.89 -0.31 -11.55
C ILE A 277 22.27 -0.07 -10.18
N LYS A 278 23.01 0.53 -9.23
CA LYS A 278 22.49 0.86 -7.90
C LYS A 278 21.27 1.79 -7.95
N ASN A 279 21.26 2.77 -8.86
CA ASN A 279 20.10 3.64 -9.05
C ASN A 279 18.86 2.85 -9.51
N TYR A 280 19.03 1.92 -10.45
CA TYR A 280 17.94 1.04 -10.88
C TYR A 280 17.48 0.09 -9.77
N ILE A 281 18.40 -0.48 -8.99
CA ILE A 281 18.09 -1.33 -7.84
C ILE A 281 17.23 -0.57 -6.82
N GLU A 282 17.57 0.69 -6.49
CA GLU A 282 16.78 1.48 -5.54
C GLU A 282 15.39 1.80 -6.10
N LYS A 283 15.28 2.14 -7.40
CA LYS A 283 13.97 2.32 -8.05
C LYS A 283 13.12 1.05 -8.03
N ILE A 284 13.73 -0.13 -8.22
CA ILE A 284 13.02 -1.41 -8.10
C ILE A 284 12.58 -1.62 -6.65
N ARG A 285 13.42 -1.29 -5.66
CA ARG A 285 13.12 -1.39 -4.23
C ARG A 285 11.88 -0.58 -3.85
N GLU A 286 11.80 0.68 -4.28
CA GLU A 286 10.64 1.54 -4.04
C GLU A 286 9.35 0.94 -4.61
N GLN A 287 9.43 0.30 -5.78
CA GLN A 287 8.28 -0.34 -6.43
C GLN A 287 7.83 -1.61 -5.73
N ILE A 288 8.76 -2.43 -5.25
CA ILE A 288 8.47 -3.66 -4.51
C ILE A 288 7.71 -3.37 -3.22
N GLN A 289 7.93 -2.22 -2.59
CA GLN A 289 7.16 -1.85 -1.39
C GLN A 289 5.66 -1.78 -1.67
N ASN A 290 5.25 -1.46 -2.90
CA ASN A 290 3.85 -1.36 -3.31
C ASN A 290 3.29 -2.66 -3.92
N ILE A 291 4.06 -3.74 -3.93
CA ILE A 291 3.68 -5.04 -4.49
C ILE A 291 3.18 -5.98 -3.39
N GLU A 292 1.97 -6.51 -3.59
CA GLU A 292 1.39 -7.64 -2.85
C GLU A 292 1.71 -8.97 -3.55
#